data_AF-A0A540VC76-F1
#
_entry.id   AF-A0A540VC76-F1
#
_cell.length_a   1.000
_cell.length_b   1.000
_cell.length_c   1.000
_cell.angle_alpha   90.00
_cell.angle_beta   90.00
_cell.angle_gamma   90.00
#
_symmetry.space_group_name_H-M   'P 1'
#
loop_
_entity.id
_entity.type
_entity.pdbx_description
1 polymer ?
#
loop_
_entity_poly.entity_id
_entity_poly.type
_entity_poly.pdbx_seq_one_letter_code
_entity_poly.pdbx_strand_id
1 'polypeptide(L)' 'AGVPAAARLAGCSRRRFSSLARAEAGDSFLAQLTAARLERAAELLASGRHSVTGTALATGFNDLSHFSHSF' A
#
# COMPACT_ATOMS: atom_id res chain seq x y z
N ALA A 1 5.10 -0.87 -5.57
CA ALA A 1 4.45 -1.71 -6.60
C ALA A 1 3.08 -1.13 -6.94
N GLY A 2 2.57 -1.32 -8.15
CA GLY A 2 1.25 -0.81 -8.58
C GLY A 2 0.44 -1.88 -9.31
N VAL A 3 -0.82 -1.55 -9.65
CA VAL A 3 -1.78 -2.48 -10.29
C VAL A 3 -1.21 -3.28 -11.48
N PRO A 4 -0.41 -2.70 -12.41
CA PRO A 4 0.14 -3.48 -13.53
C PRO A 4 1.11 -4.58 -13.10
N ALA A 5 1.94 -4.33 -12.10
CA ALA A 5 2.89 -5.32 -11.59
C ALA A 5 2.16 -6.45 -10.85
N ALA A 6 1.17 -6.10 -10.02
CA ALA A 6 0.37 -7.07 -9.29
C ALA A 6 -0.47 -7.96 -10.21
N ALA A 7 -1.11 -7.38 -11.24
CA ALA A 7 -1.87 -8.14 -12.23
C ALA A 7 -1.01 -9.17 -12.98
N ARG A 8 0.21 -8.77 -13.37
CA ARG A 8 1.19 -9.66 -14.01
C ARG A 8 1.62 -10.80 -13.09
N LEU A 9 1.90 -10.52 -11.82
CA LEU A 9 2.24 -11.55 -10.83
C LEU A 9 1.07 -12.53 -10.59
N ALA A 10 -0.17 -12.02 -10.62
CA ALA A 10 -1.38 -12.82 -10.48
C ALA A 10 -1.79 -13.56 -11.77
N GLY A 11 -1.01 -13.49 -12.85
CA GLY A 11 -1.29 -14.18 -14.10
C GLY A 11 -2.59 -13.74 -14.79
N CYS A 12 -3.07 -12.52 -14.55
CA CYS A 12 -4.32 -12.03 -15.12
C CYS A 12 -4.20 -10.61 -15.71
N SER A 13 -5.19 -10.23 -16.52
CA SER A 13 -5.24 -8.88 -17.08
C SER A 13 -5.50 -7.85 -15.98
N ARG A 14 -5.05 -6.60 -16.19
CA ARG A 14 -5.28 -5.48 -15.26
C ARG A 14 -6.76 -5.31 -14.90
N ARG A 15 -7.66 -5.46 -15.89
CA ARG A 15 -9.11 -5.33 -15.68
C ARG A 15 -9.62 -6.45 -14.78
N ARG A 16 -9.26 -7.71 -15.08
CA ARG A 16 -9.67 -8.87 -14.27
C ARG A 16 -9.14 -8.75 -12.85
N PHE A 17 -7.87 -8.38 -12.70
CA PHE A 17 -7.24 -8.16 -11.39
C PHE A 17 -7.99 -7.09 -10.58
N SER A 18 -8.24 -5.92 -11.16
CA SER A 18 -8.96 -4.85 -10.47
C SER A 18 -10.39 -5.21 -10.09
N SER A 19 -11.08 -6.02 -10.91
CA SER A 19 -12.42 -6.53 -10.58
C SER A 19 -12.35 -7.53 -9.43
N LEU A 20 -11.41 -8.48 -9.46
CA LEU A 20 -11.21 -9.45 -8.38
C LEU A 20 -10.82 -8.77 -7.07
N ALA A 21 -9.86 -7.85 -7.09
CA ALA A 21 -9.42 -7.13 -5.90
C ALA A 21 -10.58 -6.40 -5.20
N ARG A 22 -11.48 -5.78 -5.97
CA ARG A 22 -12.68 -5.14 -5.43
C ARG A 22 -13.73 -6.13 -4.95
N ALA A 23 -13.92 -7.23 -5.66
CA ALA A 23 -14.91 -8.24 -5.29
C ALA A 23 -14.55 -8.94 -3.96
N GLU A 24 -13.28 -9.25 -3.76
CA GLU A 24 -12.80 -10.00 -2.58
C GLU A 24 -12.69 -9.11 -1.33
N ALA A 25 -12.19 -7.88 -1.48
CA ALA A 25 -11.84 -7.03 -0.33
C ALA A 25 -12.67 -5.74 -0.23
N GLY A 26 -13.66 -5.54 -1.11
CA GLY A 26 -14.57 -4.39 -1.10
C GLY A 26 -13.97 -3.08 -1.62
N ASP A 27 -12.65 -2.99 -1.80
CA ASP A 27 -11.96 -1.77 -2.25
C ASP A 27 -10.96 -2.05 -3.39
N SER A 28 -10.46 -1.01 -4.03
CA SER A 28 -9.40 -1.10 -5.03
C SER A 28 -8.11 -1.67 -4.45
N PHE A 29 -7.33 -2.35 -5.30
CA PHE A 29 -6.01 -2.85 -4.91
C PHE A 29 -5.07 -1.76 -4.35
N LEU A 30 -5.16 -0.53 -4.85
CA LEU A 30 -4.31 0.55 -4.34
C LEU A 30 -4.70 0.96 -2.92
N ALA A 31 -6.00 1.01 -2.61
CA ALA A 31 -6.47 1.27 -1.25
C ALA A 31 -6.04 0.16 -0.29
N GLN A 32 -6.17 -1.11 -0.70
CA GLN A 32 -5.68 -2.26 0.07
C GLN A 32 -4.16 -2.18 0.32
N LEU A 33 -3.39 -1.85 -0.73
CA LEU A 33 -1.94 -1.68 -0.61
C LEU A 33 -1.59 -0.53 0.34
N THR A 34 -2.31 0.59 0.27
CA THR A 34 -2.12 1.71 1.19
C THR A 34 -2.43 1.30 2.62
N ALA A 35 -3.54 0.61 2.89
CA ALA A 35 -3.89 0.12 4.22
C ALA A 35 -2.79 -0.79 4.81
N ALA A 36 -2.33 -1.78 4.04
CA ALA A 36 -1.24 -2.66 4.48
C ALA A 36 0.08 -1.91 4.76
N ARG A 37 0.36 -0.84 4.00
CA ARG A 37 1.53 0.02 4.26
C ARG A 37 1.39 0.83 5.53
N LEU A 38 0.19 1.33 5.82
CA LEU A 38 -0.10 2.11 7.02
C LEU A 38 -0.06 1.25 8.28
N GLU A 39 -0.59 0.03 8.22
CA GLU A 39 -0.46 -0.95 9.31
C GLU A 39 1.02 -1.19 9.65
N ARG A 40 1.84 -1.45 8.62
CA ARG A 40 3.28 -1.61 8.81
C ARG A 40 3.95 -0.34 9.32
N ALA A 41 3.51 0.84 8.89
CA ALA A 41 4.03 2.12 9.36
C ALA A 41 3.72 2.31 10.86
N ALA A 42 2.51 1.97 11.30
CA ALA A 42 2.12 2.05 12.70
C ALA A 42 3.00 1.17 13.58
N GLU A 43 3.31 -0.06 13.16
CA GLU A 43 4.23 -0.95 13.86
C GLU A 43 5.65 -0.36 13.98
N LEU A 44 6.17 0.22 12.88
CA LEU A 44 7.50 0.82 12.86
C LEU A 44 7.59 2.05 13.76
N LEU A 45 6.57 2.91 13.75
CA LEU A 45 6.50 4.08 14.61
C LEU A 45 6.35 3.69 16.09
N ALA A 46 5.48 2.72 16.39
CA ALA A 46 5.28 2.22 17.75
C ALA A 46 6.58 1.64 18.36
N SER A 47 7.50 1.15 17.53
CA SER A 47 8.81 0.69 18.01
C SER A 47 9.71 1.79 18.57
N GLY A 48 9.43 3.07 18.27
CA GLY A 48 10.23 4.23 18.68
C GLY A 48 11.61 4.33 18.03
N ARG A 49 11.96 3.43 17.11
CA ARG A 49 13.30 3.33 16.50
C ARG A 49 13.41 3.98 15.13
N HIS A 50 12.30 4.46 14.57
CA HIS A 50 12.26 5.01 13.22
C HIS A 50 11.69 6.43 13.25
N SER A 51 12.28 7.34 12.48
CA SER A 51 11.69 8.65 12.25
C SER A 51 10.45 8.52 11.37
N VAL A 52 9.58 9.54 11.38
CA VAL A 52 8.39 9.59 10.51
C VAL A 52 8.80 9.50 9.03
N THR A 53 9.79 10.28 8.61
CA THR A 53 10.31 10.25 7.24
C THR A 53 10.90 8.89 6.88
N GLY A 54 11.69 8.29 7.77
CA GLY A 54 12.26 6.96 7.56
C GLY A 54 11.18 5.89 7.42
N THR A 55 10.11 5.98 8.21
CA THR A 55 8.98 5.05 8.15
C THR A 55 8.19 5.18 6.87
N ALA A 56 7.93 6.40 6.40
CA ALA A 56 7.24 6.65 5.13
C ALA A 56 7.97 5.99 3.95
N LEU A 57 9.31 6.19 3.88
CA LEU A 57 10.14 5.58 2.85
C LEU A 57 10.20 4.05 2.97
N ALA A 58 10.38 3.52 4.18
CA ALA A 58 10.47 2.09 4.42
C ALA A 58 9.17 1.33 4.06
N THR A 59 8.02 1.99 4.17
CA THR A 59 6.71 1.43 3.78
C THR A 59 6.34 1.73 2.32
N GLY A 60 7.22 2.40 1.58
CA GLY A 60 7.10 2.57 0.13
C GLY A 60 6.17 3.70 -0.30
N PHE A 61 6.01 4.73 0.54
CA PHE A 61 5.52 6.04 0.11
C PHE A 61 6.64 6.80 -0.60
N ASN A 62 6.28 7.54 -1.65
CA ASN A 62 7.26 8.29 -2.45
C ASN A 62 7.56 9.67 -1.87
N ASP A 63 6.64 10.20 -1.06
CA ASP A 63 6.75 11.50 -0.44
C ASP A 63 6.01 11.54 0.90
N LEU A 64 6.42 12.48 1.75
CA LEU A 64 5.91 12.62 3.09
C LEU A 64 4.49 13.20 3.12
N SER A 65 4.12 14.03 2.15
CA SER A 65 2.79 14.65 2.10
C SER A 65 1.70 13.59 1.88
N HIS A 66 1.90 12.69 0.93
CA HIS A 66 0.98 11.58 0.68
C HIS A 66 0.93 10.60 1.86
N PHE A 67 2.07 10.34 2.52
CA PHE A 67 2.10 9.54 3.74
C PHE A 67 1.26 10.16 4.84
N SER A 68 1.52 11.43 5.18
CA SER A 68 0.82 12.13 6.26
C SER A 68 -0.67 12.33 5.98
N HIS A 69 -1.09 12.41 4.72
CA HIS A 69 -2.53 12.45 4.38
C HIS A 69 -3.22 11.10 4.49
N SER A 70 -2.47 10.01 4.35
CA SER A 70 -3.01 8.65 4.38
C SER A 70 -3.03 8.05 5.78
N PHE A 71 -2.06 8.42 6.63
CA PHE A 71 -1.90 7.96 8.02
C PHE A 71 -2.83 8.71 8.97
#